data_AF-A0A815FS99-F1
#
_entry.id   AF-A0A815FS99-F1
#
_cell.length_a   1.000
_cell.length_b   1.000
_cell.length_c   1.000
_cell.angle_alpha   90.00
_cell.angle_beta   90.00
_cell.angle_gamma   90.00
#
_symmetry.space_group_name_H-M   'P 1'
#
loop_
_entity.id
_entity.type
_entity.pdbx_description
1 polymer ?
#
loop_
_entity_poly.entity_id
_entity_poly.type
_entity_poly.pdbx_seq_one_letter_code
_entity_poly.pdbx_strand_id
1 'polypeptide(L)'
;MMYYKISPIIFFICILLIEQCISFPHLASKRNLDPEQASLYPFIPPGPNDIRGPCPGLNTAANHGYIDRSGITNFDELVKMQQELYNLALDVAIFLATINVALDGDIITGKLSIGRLSPKVPGILTTPSGLNGHNKFECDTSLTRNDFFLANGNNFEFNGTLFGMMYDEANTNGGLFDAKTMSQFRYNRYQQSKAENGQFVFLPQVLLIYGAASFLYEVFPNGTDMLPTINVISSFFGAQKTDCGEWEGIPERIPPNWVKRKTPYSLVDTIEQALKLYLANPVLFGGNTGKPNTFIADRQQLTAGNQTVNGTACFIYQAILSITPSEVYTGVSEPASILSYMINKLDPIFGTQFGCPSTKFKLI
;
A
#
# COMPACT_ATOMS: atom_id res chain seq x y z
N MET A 1 46.26 33.89 -9.87
CA MET A 1 46.95 32.87 -9.03
C MET A 1 46.04 32.64 -7.83
N MET A 2 45.45 31.48 -7.55
CA MET A 2 45.81 30.08 -7.74
C MET A 2 44.57 29.28 -8.15
N TYR A 3 44.67 28.49 -9.22
CA TYR A 3 43.75 27.40 -9.52
C TYR A 3 44.22 26.17 -8.74
N TYR A 4 43.40 25.62 -7.84
CA TYR A 4 43.63 24.28 -7.31
C TYR A 4 43.16 23.27 -8.36
N LYS A 5 44.11 22.73 -9.13
CA LYS A 5 43.90 21.52 -9.95
C LYS A 5 43.72 20.33 -9.01
N ILE A 6 42.50 19.84 -8.90
CA ILE A 6 42.24 18.51 -8.33
C ILE A 6 42.66 17.49 -9.41
N SER A 7 43.54 16.57 -9.03
CA SER A 7 44.11 15.54 -9.91
C SER A 7 43.02 14.58 -10.41
N PRO A 8 42.99 14.24 -11.72
CA PRO A 8 41.98 13.34 -12.30
C PRO A 8 42.07 11.88 -11.80
N ILE A 9 43.08 11.56 -10.98
CA ILE A 9 43.28 10.22 -10.39
C ILE A 9 42.41 9.99 -9.15
N ILE A 10 41.98 11.06 -8.45
CA ILE A 10 41.14 10.93 -7.23
C ILE A 10 39.66 10.71 -7.59
N PHE A 11 39.23 11.13 -8.79
CA PHE A 11 37.85 10.93 -9.27
C PHE A 11 37.61 9.49 -9.79
N PHE A 12 38.68 8.77 -10.17
CA PHE A 12 38.57 7.40 -10.69
C PHE A 12 38.64 6.30 -9.62
N ILE A 13 39.15 6.60 -8.42
CA ILE A 13 39.26 5.63 -7.32
C ILE A 13 37.94 5.49 -6.53
N CYS A 14 37.07 6.51 -6.53
CA CYS A 14 35.73 6.40 -5.92
C CYS A 14 34.72 5.62 -6.77
N ILE A 15 34.95 5.47 -8.08
CA ILE A 15 34.02 4.77 -8.99
C ILE A 15 34.27 3.24 -8.99
N LEU A 16 35.49 2.80 -8.66
CA LEU A 16 35.87 1.38 -8.68
C LEU A 16 35.67 0.64 -7.34
N LEU A 17 35.20 1.31 -6.28
CA LEU A 17 34.82 0.68 -5.00
C LEU A 17 33.30 0.55 -4.81
N ILE A 18 32.49 1.02 -5.76
CA ILE A 18 31.02 0.88 -5.72
C ILE A 18 30.55 -0.35 -6.52
N GLU A 19 31.36 -0.89 -7.44
CA GLU A 19 30.97 -2.02 -8.30
C GLU A 19 31.28 -3.43 -7.77
N GLN A 20 31.80 -3.59 -6.54
CA GLN A 20 32.12 -4.92 -5.99
C GLN A 20 31.37 -5.32 -4.71
N CYS A 21 30.31 -4.61 -4.32
CA CYS A 21 29.53 -5.00 -3.15
C CYS A 21 28.00 -5.01 -3.37
N ILE A 22 27.53 -5.42 -4.55
CA ILE A 22 26.13 -5.88 -4.73
C ILE A 22 26.11 -7.06 -5.71
N SER A 23 26.84 -8.12 -5.37
CA SER A 23 26.36 -9.46 -5.71
C SER A 23 25.60 -9.94 -4.48
N PHE A 24 24.32 -9.57 -4.38
CA PHE A 24 23.43 -10.32 -3.51
C PHE A 24 23.38 -11.73 -4.11
N PRO A 25 23.86 -12.78 -3.42
CA PRO A 25 23.53 -14.12 -3.86
C PRO A 25 22.02 -14.18 -3.97
N HIS A 26 21.54 -14.68 -5.10
CA HIS A 26 20.15 -15.03 -5.32
C HIS A 26 19.74 -15.99 -4.20
N LEU A 27 19.31 -15.45 -3.06
CA LEU A 27 18.57 -16.19 -2.07
C LEU A 27 17.17 -16.29 -2.64
N ALA A 28 17.03 -17.22 -3.58
CA ALA A 28 15.75 -17.84 -3.84
C ALA A 28 15.28 -18.41 -2.49
N SER A 29 14.45 -17.63 -1.79
CA SER A 29 13.73 -18.04 -0.59
C SER A 29 13.21 -19.45 -0.83
N LYS A 30 13.61 -20.39 0.04
CA LYS A 30 13.11 -21.76 0.01
C LYS A 30 11.57 -21.73 -0.10
N ARG A 31 11.07 -22.63 -0.95
CA ARG A 31 9.87 -22.47 -1.79
C ARG A 31 8.56 -22.98 -1.18
N ASN A 32 8.52 -23.17 0.13
CA ASN A 32 7.32 -23.47 0.92
C ASN A 32 7.50 -22.73 2.25
N LEU A 33 6.41 -22.36 2.95
CA LEU A 33 6.52 -22.27 4.40
C LEU A 33 6.77 -23.69 4.88
N ASP A 34 8.04 -24.06 4.97
CA ASP A 34 8.48 -25.25 5.69
C ASP A 34 7.78 -25.23 7.06
N PRO A 35 7.27 -26.35 7.60
CA PRO A 35 6.90 -26.44 9.01
C PRO A 35 7.90 -25.73 9.94
N GLU A 36 9.19 -25.74 9.58
CA GLU A 36 10.25 -24.96 10.23
C GLU A 36 10.03 -23.43 10.15
N GLN A 37 9.66 -22.85 8.99
CA GLN A 37 9.33 -21.42 8.86
C GLN A 37 8.04 -21.03 9.58
N ALA A 38 7.01 -21.90 9.58
CA ALA A 38 5.80 -21.65 10.36
C ALA A 38 6.07 -21.63 11.88
N SER A 39 7.07 -22.41 12.35
CA SER A 39 7.54 -22.37 13.73
C SER A 39 8.35 -21.10 14.08
N LEU A 40 9.01 -20.47 13.10
CA LEU A 40 9.73 -19.21 13.27
C LEU A 40 8.79 -17.99 13.36
N TYR A 41 7.62 -18.07 12.72
CA TYR A 41 6.64 -16.99 12.66
C TYR A 41 5.26 -17.39 13.22
N PRO A 42 5.19 -17.82 14.51
CA PRO A 42 3.94 -18.24 15.12
C PRO A 42 2.98 -17.06 15.25
N PHE A 43 1.69 -17.33 15.09
CA PHE A 43 0.65 -16.37 15.43
C PHE A 43 0.69 -16.07 16.94
N ILE A 44 0.78 -14.80 17.29
CA ILE A 44 0.57 -14.29 18.64
C ILE A 44 -0.38 -13.10 18.51
N PRO A 45 -1.54 -13.11 19.21
CA PRO A 45 -2.45 -11.99 19.16
C PRO A 45 -1.78 -10.72 19.69
N PRO A 46 -2.13 -9.53 19.16
CA PRO A 46 -1.54 -8.27 19.60
C PRO A 46 -1.86 -8.04 21.09
N GLY A 47 -0.85 -7.62 21.86
CA GLY A 47 -1.03 -7.19 23.24
C GLY A 47 -1.65 -5.79 23.33
N PRO A 48 -1.98 -5.32 24.55
CA PRO A 48 -2.65 -4.03 24.76
C PRO A 48 -1.87 -2.80 24.24
N ASN A 49 -0.55 -2.93 24.08
CA ASN A 49 0.34 -1.84 23.64
C ASN A 49 0.80 -2.00 22.18
N ASP A 50 0.42 -3.08 21.51
CA ASP A 50 0.80 -3.34 20.13
C ASP A 50 -0.13 -2.58 19.18
N ILE A 51 0.46 -1.94 18.17
CA ILE A 51 -0.27 -1.09 17.24
C ILE A 51 -0.65 -1.91 16.00
N ARG A 52 -1.92 -1.80 15.61
CA ARG A 52 -2.47 -2.29 14.35
C ARG A 52 -3.22 -1.13 13.66
N GLY A 53 -3.40 -1.22 12.35
CA GLY A 53 -3.99 -0.16 11.56
C GLY A 53 -4.89 -0.66 10.43
N PRO A 54 -5.07 0.11 9.35
CA PRO A 54 -6.04 -0.19 8.30
C PRO A 54 -5.59 -1.33 7.36
N CYS A 55 -4.32 -1.72 7.37
CA CYS A 55 -3.77 -2.72 6.45
C CYS A 55 -3.81 -4.13 7.05
N PRO A 56 -4.71 -5.03 6.58
CA PRO A 56 -4.77 -6.41 7.06
C PRO A 56 -3.46 -7.19 6.88
N GLY A 57 -2.73 -6.91 5.79
CA GLY A 57 -1.47 -7.57 5.49
C GLY A 57 -0.37 -7.23 6.51
N LEU A 58 -0.19 -5.95 6.83
CA LEU A 58 0.82 -5.51 7.82
C LEU A 58 0.47 -5.97 9.23
N ASN A 59 -0.80 -5.92 9.58
CA ASN A 59 -1.28 -6.40 10.86
C ASN A 59 -1.07 -7.91 11.03
N THR A 60 -1.33 -8.70 9.99
CA THR A 60 -1.02 -10.14 9.94
C THR A 60 0.49 -10.35 10.08
N ALA A 61 1.31 -9.60 9.34
CA ALA A 61 2.77 -9.68 9.43
C ALA A 61 3.29 -9.43 10.86
N ALA A 62 2.76 -8.42 11.55
CA ALA A 62 3.10 -8.13 12.95
C ALA A 62 2.58 -9.21 13.91
N ASN A 63 1.37 -9.74 13.71
CA ASN A 63 0.83 -10.85 14.50
C ASN A 63 1.61 -12.15 14.32
N HIS A 64 2.40 -12.27 13.25
CA HIS A 64 3.28 -13.42 13.00
C HIS A 64 4.76 -13.13 13.25
N GLY A 65 5.14 -11.89 13.56
CA GLY A 65 6.53 -11.50 13.83
C GLY A 65 7.42 -11.39 12.59
N TYR A 66 6.82 -11.26 11.40
CA TYR A 66 7.56 -10.87 10.18
C TYR A 66 8.03 -9.42 10.23
N ILE A 67 7.37 -8.63 11.08
CA ILE A 67 7.84 -7.35 11.58
C ILE A 67 7.74 -7.28 13.10
N ASP A 68 8.36 -6.27 13.69
CA ASP A 68 8.21 -5.95 15.11
C ASP A 68 6.73 -5.97 15.52
N ARG A 69 6.42 -6.86 16.48
CA ARG A 69 5.05 -7.14 16.93
C ARG A 69 4.37 -5.91 17.54
N SER A 70 5.15 -4.93 18.01
CA SER A 70 4.65 -3.65 18.52
C SER A 70 3.99 -2.79 17.45
N GLY A 71 4.15 -3.12 16.16
CA GLY A 71 3.60 -2.35 15.04
C GLY A 71 4.46 -1.14 14.65
N ILE A 72 5.69 -1.05 15.15
CA ILE A 72 6.68 -0.06 14.70
C ILE A 72 7.73 -0.75 13.84
N THR A 73 7.72 -0.47 12.55
CA THR A 73 8.59 -1.08 11.55
C THR A 73 9.56 -0.04 10.97
N ASN A 74 10.45 -0.48 10.09
CA ASN A 74 11.24 0.41 9.23
C ASN A 74 11.17 0.00 7.75
N PHE A 75 11.78 0.82 6.87
CA PHE A 75 11.80 0.61 5.42
C PHE A 75 12.34 -0.78 5.00
N ASP A 76 13.47 -1.21 5.56
CA ASP A 76 14.10 -2.48 5.15
C ASP A 76 13.27 -3.67 5.61
N GLU A 77 12.73 -3.59 6.82
CA GLU A 77 11.78 -4.55 7.36
C GLU A 77 10.50 -4.59 6.53
N LEU A 78 10.01 -3.44 6.04
CA LEU A 78 8.91 -3.32 5.07
C LEU A 78 9.20 -4.05 3.77
N VAL A 79 10.36 -3.82 3.17
CA VAL A 79 10.72 -4.46 1.91
C VAL A 79 10.90 -5.97 2.10
N LYS A 80 11.53 -6.38 3.21
CA LYS A 80 11.79 -7.78 3.52
C LYS A 80 10.48 -8.55 3.78
N MET A 81 9.58 -8.04 4.63
CA MET A 81 8.38 -8.77 5.01
C MET A 81 7.47 -9.02 3.80
N GLN A 82 7.34 -8.03 2.91
CA GLN A 82 6.53 -8.15 1.69
C GLN A 82 7.01 -9.31 0.79
N GLN A 83 8.33 -9.48 0.66
CA GLN A 83 8.93 -10.57 -0.11
C GLN A 83 8.83 -11.92 0.63
N GLU A 84 9.13 -11.94 1.93
CA GLU A 84 9.19 -13.18 2.71
C GLU A 84 7.81 -13.77 2.99
N LEU A 85 6.85 -12.96 3.41
CA LEU A 85 5.50 -13.41 3.73
C LEU A 85 4.64 -13.59 2.48
N TYR A 86 4.61 -12.58 1.61
CA TYR A 86 3.62 -12.51 0.53
C TYR A 86 4.17 -12.85 -0.86
N ASN A 87 5.49 -13.02 -0.99
CA ASN A 87 6.17 -13.15 -2.28
C ASN A 87 5.85 -11.99 -3.23
N LEU A 88 5.77 -10.77 -2.69
CA LEU A 88 5.76 -9.57 -3.53
C LEU A 88 7.15 -9.37 -4.12
N ALA A 89 7.24 -8.95 -5.38
CA ALA A 89 8.52 -8.66 -6.00
C ALA A 89 9.15 -7.38 -5.41
N LEU A 90 10.45 -7.22 -5.63
CA LEU A 90 11.22 -6.13 -5.03
C LEU A 90 10.70 -4.74 -5.43
N ASP A 91 10.21 -4.58 -6.66
CA ASP A 91 9.72 -3.31 -7.18
C ASP A 91 8.47 -2.79 -6.43
N VAL A 92 7.44 -3.62 -6.28
CA VAL A 92 6.24 -3.26 -5.52
C VAL A 92 6.54 -3.14 -4.03
N ALA A 93 7.46 -3.96 -3.51
CA ALA A 93 7.87 -3.88 -2.10
C ALA A 93 8.55 -2.54 -1.78
N ILE A 94 9.48 -2.10 -2.63
CA ILE A 94 10.12 -0.78 -2.54
C ILE A 94 9.08 0.33 -2.73
N PHE A 95 8.19 0.19 -3.71
CA PHE A 95 7.15 1.18 -3.98
C PHE A 95 6.27 1.45 -2.76
N LEU A 96 5.70 0.40 -2.17
CA LEU A 96 4.83 0.52 -0.99
C LEU A 96 5.60 1.00 0.23
N ALA A 97 6.81 0.48 0.49
CA ALA A 97 7.64 0.94 1.60
C ALA A 97 8.02 2.42 1.47
N THR A 98 8.31 2.87 0.25
CA THR A 98 8.68 4.26 -0.02
C THR A 98 7.52 5.20 0.29
N ILE A 99 6.33 4.93 -0.25
CA ILE A 99 5.18 5.83 -0.07
C ILE A 99 4.74 5.86 1.38
N ASN A 100 4.68 4.70 2.05
CA ASN A 100 4.31 4.64 3.46
C ASN A 100 5.26 5.44 4.36
N VAL A 101 6.58 5.28 4.18
CA VAL A 101 7.57 6.04 4.97
C VAL A 101 7.53 7.53 4.61
N ALA A 102 7.36 7.87 3.34
CA ALA A 102 7.31 9.24 2.86
C ALA A 102 6.11 10.02 3.42
N LEU A 103 4.92 9.43 3.42
CA LEU A 103 3.68 10.13 3.78
C LEU A 103 3.34 10.02 5.27
N ASP A 104 3.62 8.87 5.88
CA ASP A 104 3.14 8.52 7.22
C ASP A 104 4.25 8.24 8.24
N GLY A 105 5.50 8.14 7.80
CA GLY A 105 6.67 7.79 8.59
C GLY A 105 7.71 8.91 8.72
N ASP A 106 8.91 8.50 9.12
CA ASP A 106 10.10 9.33 9.25
C ASP A 106 11.13 8.93 8.19
N ILE A 107 11.34 9.78 7.18
CA ILE A 107 12.26 9.52 6.07
C ILE A 107 13.74 9.47 6.50
N ILE A 108 14.09 10.05 7.65
CA ILE A 108 15.49 10.04 8.13
C ILE A 108 15.82 8.70 8.77
N THR A 109 14.93 8.20 9.63
CA THR A 109 15.14 6.91 10.31
C THR A 109 14.58 5.73 9.52
N GLY A 110 13.78 5.99 8.49
CA GLY A 110 13.02 4.99 7.75
C GLY A 110 11.88 4.36 8.56
N LYS A 111 11.58 4.85 9.76
CA LYS A 111 10.60 4.25 10.67
C LYS A 111 9.16 4.62 10.33
N LEU A 112 8.25 3.70 10.62
CA LEU A 112 6.82 3.83 10.40
C LEU A 112 6.04 3.13 11.50
N SER A 113 4.91 3.71 11.91
CA SER A 113 3.88 3.02 12.69
C SER A 113 2.83 2.45 11.73
N ILE A 114 2.51 1.15 11.83
CA ILE A 114 1.52 0.51 10.96
C ILE A 114 0.06 0.88 11.31
N GLY A 115 -0.14 1.73 12.31
CA GLY A 115 -1.46 2.22 12.73
C GLY A 115 -1.39 3.66 13.22
N ARG A 116 -1.82 3.92 14.46
CA ARG A 116 -1.84 5.28 15.04
C ARG A 116 -0.45 5.91 15.16
N LEU A 117 -0.41 7.24 15.30
CA LEU A 117 0.78 8.01 15.65
C LEU A 117 1.47 7.41 16.89
N SER A 118 2.80 7.34 16.86
CA SER A 118 3.61 6.80 17.94
C SER A 118 4.87 7.62 18.16
N PRO A 119 5.23 7.97 19.41
CA PRO A 119 6.48 8.66 19.72
C PRO A 119 7.73 7.82 19.41
N LYS A 120 7.57 6.53 19.10
CA LYS A 120 8.65 5.65 18.63
C LYS A 120 9.09 5.94 17.19
N VAL A 121 8.34 6.78 16.47
CA VAL A 121 8.67 7.30 15.13
C VAL A 121 8.97 8.80 15.29
N PRO A 122 10.26 9.22 15.29
CA PRO A 122 10.66 10.55 15.76
C PRO A 122 10.17 11.73 14.90
N GLY A 123 10.05 11.55 13.59
CA GLY A 123 9.61 12.62 12.68
C GLY A 123 10.62 13.77 12.59
N ILE A 124 11.86 13.48 12.19
CA ILE A 124 12.96 14.48 12.22
C ILE A 124 12.76 15.57 11.16
N LEU A 125 12.39 15.18 9.93
CA LEU A 125 12.13 16.08 8.81
C LEU A 125 10.73 15.89 8.21
N THR A 126 9.88 15.13 8.90
CA THR A 126 8.51 14.84 8.51
C THR A 126 7.59 14.93 9.72
N THR A 127 6.29 14.96 9.47
CA THR A 127 5.24 14.86 10.48
C THR A 127 4.56 13.48 10.37
N PRO A 128 5.12 12.43 11.02
CA PRO A 128 4.53 11.10 11.01
C PRO A 128 3.12 11.12 11.56
N SER A 129 2.25 10.33 10.96
CA SER A 129 0.90 10.04 11.46
C SER A 129 0.73 8.57 11.81
N GLY A 130 1.65 7.72 11.33
CA GLY A 130 1.36 6.30 11.13
C GLY A 130 0.25 6.10 10.09
N LEU A 131 0.01 4.85 9.71
CA LEU A 131 -0.94 4.52 8.64
C LEU A 131 -2.42 4.84 8.95
N ASN A 132 -2.77 5.28 10.16
CA ASN A 132 -4.11 5.81 10.43
C ASN A 132 -4.28 7.26 9.92
N GLY A 133 -3.22 7.90 9.44
CA GLY A 133 -3.26 9.27 8.90
C GLY A 133 -4.16 9.37 7.66
N HIS A 134 -5.27 10.09 7.78
CA HIS A 134 -6.24 10.26 6.69
C HIS A 134 -5.74 11.20 5.57
N ASN A 135 -6.11 10.88 4.33
CA ASN A 135 -5.71 11.59 3.10
C ASN A 135 -4.18 11.67 2.88
N LYS A 136 -3.48 10.64 3.35
CA LYS A 136 -2.06 10.39 3.09
C LYS A 136 -1.93 9.11 2.29
N PHE A 137 -1.51 8.01 2.92
CA PHE A 137 -1.66 6.67 2.34
C PHE A 137 -3.07 6.09 2.58
N GLU A 138 -3.64 6.31 3.76
CA GLU A 138 -5.03 5.96 4.06
C GLU A 138 -5.99 6.95 3.40
N CYS A 139 -7.09 6.43 2.87
CA CYS A 139 -8.14 7.21 2.23
C CYS A 139 -9.52 6.58 2.43
N ASP A 140 -10.55 7.39 2.18
CA ASP A 140 -11.95 6.96 2.16
C ASP A 140 -12.21 5.81 1.16
N THR A 141 -13.40 5.21 1.25
CA THR A 141 -13.85 4.11 0.38
C THR A 141 -13.09 2.79 0.56
N SER A 142 -12.51 2.61 1.75
CA SER A 142 -11.91 1.34 2.18
C SER A 142 -12.92 0.18 2.16
N LEU A 143 -12.43 -1.04 1.90
CA LEU A 143 -13.28 -2.23 1.75
C LEU A 143 -13.98 -2.62 3.07
N THR A 144 -13.26 -2.53 4.19
CA THR A 144 -13.71 -3.03 5.50
C THR A 144 -13.42 -2.07 6.64
N ARG A 145 -13.02 -0.83 6.32
CA ARG A 145 -12.75 0.26 7.28
C ARG A 145 -13.67 1.43 6.93
N ASN A 146 -14.06 2.20 7.94
CA ASN A 146 -14.91 3.37 7.72
C ASN A 146 -14.17 4.48 7.00
N ASP A 147 -14.91 5.35 6.34
CA ASP A 147 -14.44 6.67 5.96
C ASP A 147 -14.18 7.51 7.21
N PHE A 148 -13.11 8.30 7.20
CA PHE A 148 -12.62 9.02 8.39
C PHE A 148 -13.69 9.91 9.04
N PHE A 149 -14.42 10.66 8.20
CA PHE A 149 -15.43 11.61 8.63
C PHE A 149 -16.78 10.98 9.02
N LEU A 150 -16.97 9.68 8.77
CA LEU A 150 -18.18 8.95 9.18
C LEU A 150 -18.03 8.24 10.53
N ALA A 151 -16.82 8.14 11.06
CA ALA A 151 -16.52 7.35 12.25
C ALA A 151 -15.63 8.08 13.28
N ASN A 152 -15.76 9.40 13.39
CA ASN A 152 -14.97 10.23 14.33
C ASN A 152 -13.45 9.98 14.24
N GLY A 153 -12.96 9.79 13.01
CA GLY A 153 -11.55 9.49 12.74
C GLY A 153 -11.14 8.02 12.84
N ASN A 154 -12.06 7.10 13.15
CA ASN A 154 -11.80 5.66 13.13
C ASN A 154 -11.90 5.10 11.70
N ASN A 155 -10.84 5.29 10.93
CA ASN A 155 -10.64 4.77 9.58
C ASN A 155 -9.79 3.48 9.54
N PHE A 156 -9.56 2.82 10.68
CA PHE A 156 -8.56 1.76 10.80
C PHE A 156 -9.07 0.46 11.42
N GLU A 157 -10.05 0.53 12.32
CA GLU A 157 -10.66 -0.67 12.91
C GLU A 157 -11.51 -1.42 11.90
N PHE A 158 -11.58 -2.74 12.09
CA PHE A 158 -12.42 -3.61 11.27
C PHE A 158 -13.90 -3.25 11.45
N ASN A 159 -14.61 -3.03 10.35
CA ASN A 159 -16.05 -2.86 10.30
C ASN A 159 -16.72 -4.13 9.74
N GLY A 160 -17.40 -4.86 10.62
CA GLY A 160 -18.12 -6.09 10.28
C GLY A 160 -19.29 -5.90 9.32
N THR A 161 -19.97 -4.74 9.36
CA THR A 161 -21.03 -4.41 8.39
C THR A 161 -20.45 -4.28 6.98
N LEU A 162 -19.34 -3.57 6.81
CA LEU A 162 -18.67 -3.43 5.51
C LEU A 162 -18.11 -4.77 5.00
N PHE A 163 -17.52 -5.59 5.88
CA PHE A 163 -17.11 -6.94 5.51
C PHE A 163 -18.31 -7.82 5.11
N GLY A 164 -19.43 -7.71 5.82
CA GLY A 164 -20.69 -8.38 5.47
C GLY A 164 -21.17 -8.01 4.06
N MET A 165 -21.17 -6.73 3.72
CA MET A 165 -21.50 -6.27 2.36
C MET A 165 -20.54 -6.84 1.31
N MET A 166 -19.24 -6.89 1.60
CA MET A 166 -18.24 -7.50 0.70
C MET A 166 -18.50 -9.01 0.51
N TYR A 167 -18.85 -9.70 1.58
CA TYR A 167 -19.20 -11.12 1.56
C TYR A 167 -20.48 -11.40 0.78
N ASP A 168 -21.50 -10.57 0.92
CA ASP A 168 -22.76 -10.72 0.17
C ASP A 168 -22.57 -10.46 -1.34
N GLU A 169 -21.70 -9.51 -1.71
CA GLU A 169 -21.28 -9.32 -3.10
C GLU A 169 -20.57 -10.57 -3.63
N ALA A 170 -19.67 -11.18 -2.84
CA ALA A 170 -19.00 -12.43 -3.22
C ALA A 170 -20.00 -13.58 -3.41
N ASN A 171 -20.96 -13.75 -2.51
CA ASN A 171 -22.01 -14.78 -2.63
C ASN A 171 -22.84 -14.61 -3.91
N THR A 172 -23.15 -13.38 -4.28
CA THR A 172 -23.87 -13.08 -5.53
C THR A 172 -23.04 -13.41 -6.78
N ASN A 173 -21.71 -13.46 -6.66
CA ASN A 173 -20.77 -13.70 -7.75
C ASN A 173 -20.06 -15.06 -7.67
N GLY A 174 -20.70 -16.08 -7.12
CA GLY A 174 -20.15 -17.45 -7.09
C GLY A 174 -19.25 -17.76 -5.89
N GLY A 175 -19.31 -16.93 -4.84
CA GLY A 175 -18.65 -17.18 -3.55
C GLY A 175 -17.17 -16.83 -3.49
N LEU A 176 -16.63 -16.17 -4.51
CA LEU A 176 -15.22 -15.82 -4.62
C LEU A 176 -15.01 -14.30 -4.57
N PHE A 177 -13.95 -13.87 -3.88
CA PHE A 177 -13.51 -12.48 -3.81
C PHE A 177 -12.59 -12.13 -4.99
N ASP A 178 -13.01 -12.48 -6.22
CA ASP A 178 -12.23 -12.31 -7.44
C ASP A 178 -12.30 -10.87 -8.01
N ALA A 179 -11.64 -10.63 -9.15
CA ALA A 179 -11.60 -9.32 -9.78
C ALA A 179 -13.00 -8.74 -10.10
N LYS A 180 -13.99 -9.59 -10.44
CA LYS A 180 -15.35 -9.14 -10.75
C LYS A 180 -16.03 -8.68 -9.47
N THR A 181 -16.03 -9.53 -8.44
CA THR A 181 -16.58 -9.21 -7.11
C THR A 181 -15.94 -7.94 -6.54
N MET A 182 -14.61 -7.86 -6.58
CA MET A 182 -13.88 -6.74 -5.98
C MET A 182 -14.06 -5.44 -6.75
N SER A 183 -14.18 -5.47 -8.08
CA SER A 183 -14.52 -4.29 -8.87
C SER A 183 -15.91 -3.77 -8.53
N GLN A 184 -16.91 -4.65 -8.46
CA GLN A 184 -18.28 -4.27 -8.12
C GLN A 184 -18.37 -3.72 -6.70
N PHE A 185 -17.73 -4.37 -5.73
CA PHE A 185 -17.76 -3.90 -4.35
C PHE A 185 -17.02 -2.56 -4.15
N ARG A 186 -15.89 -2.34 -4.85
CA ARG A 186 -15.22 -1.02 -4.90
C ARG A 186 -16.15 0.07 -5.43
N TYR A 187 -16.88 -0.20 -6.51
CA TYR A 187 -17.87 0.72 -7.05
C TYR A 187 -18.97 1.03 -6.02
N ASN A 188 -19.49 0.00 -5.34
CA ASN A 188 -20.49 0.17 -4.29
C ASN A 188 -19.95 1.05 -3.13
N ARG A 189 -18.72 0.82 -2.69
CA ARG A 189 -18.05 1.65 -1.67
C ARG A 189 -17.86 3.09 -2.14
N TYR A 190 -17.51 3.32 -3.40
CA TYR A 190 -17.41 4.67 -3.96
C TYR A 190 -18.76 5.38 -3.92
N GLN A 191 -19.84 4.71 -4.37
CA GLN A 191 -21.18 5.29 -4.34
C GLN A 191 -21.65 5.57 -2.92
N GLN A 192 -21.37 4.66 -1.97
CA GLN A 192 -21.70 4.84 -0.57
C GLN A 192 -20.97 6.07 0.02
N SER A 193 -19.66 6.19 -0.21
CA SER A 193 -18.86 7.32 0.28
C SER A 193 -19.38 8.64 -0.30
N LYS A 194 -19.69 8.67 -1.60
CA LYS A 194 -20.33 9.82 -2.24
C LYS A 194 -21.70 10.16 -1.64
N ALA A 195 -22.49 9.15 -1.25
CA ALA A 195 -23.84 9.34 -0.74
C ALA A 195 -23.90 9.72 0.73
N GLU A 196 -22.90 9.35 1.53
CA GLU A 196 -22.93 9.45 3.00
C GLU A 196 -21.88 10.42 3.56
N ASN A 197 -20.69 10.49 2.95
CA ASN A 197 -19.57 11.29 3.46
C ASN A 197 -19.51 12.66 2.76
N GLY A 198 -19.94 13.72 3.45
CA GLY A 198 -19.93 15.07 2.90
C GLY A 198 -18.54 15.65 2.62
N GLN A 199 -17.48 15.01 3.11
CA GLN A 199 -16.08 15.39 2.89
C GLN A 199 -15.34 14.37 2.01
N PHE A 200 -16.06 13.46 1.34
CA PHE A 200 -15.49 12.46 0.45
C PHE A 200 -14.66 13.09 -0.65
N VAL A 201 -13.42 12.62 -0.81
CA VAL A 201 -12.49 13.05 -1.87
C VAL A 201 -11.94 11.81 -2.58
N PHE A 202 -12.02 11.81 -3.90
CA PHE A 202 -11.55 10.73 -4.76
C PHE A 202 -10.68 11.30 -5.89
N LEU A 203 -9.39 11.42 -5.62
CA LEU A 203 -8.42 11.98 -6.56
C LEU A 203 -7.58 10.87 -7.21
N PRO A 204 -6.83 11.15 -8.29
CA PRO A 204 -6.05 10.14 -9.00
C PRO A 204 -5.13 9.24 -8.16
N GLN A 205 -4.52 9.77 -7.09
CA GLN A 205 -3.68 8.99 -6.19
C GLN A 205 -4.45 7.87 -5.46
N VAL A 206 -5.77 8.01 -5.30
CA VAL A 206 -6.64 7.01 -4.70
C VAL A 206 -6.74 5.75 -5.58
N LEU A 207 -6.28 5.78 -6.84
CA LEU A 207 -6.17 4.58 -7.67
C LEU A 207 -5.35 3.45 -7.03
N LEU A 208 -4.47 3.77 -6.07
CA LEU A 208 -3.74 2.79 -5.26
C LEU A 208 -4.66 1.77 -4.57
N ILE A 209 -5.89 2.15 -4.21
CA ILE A 209 -6.82 1.22 -3.59
C ILE A 209 -7.22 0.09 -4.56
N TYR A 210 -7.27 0.32 -5.86
CA TYR A 210 -7.57 -0.75 -6.81
C TYR A 210 -6.46 -1.80 -6.84
N GLY A 211 -5.19 -1.37 -6.73
CA GLY A 211 -4.06 -2.27 -6.51
C GLY A 211 -4.17 -3.01 -5.17
N ALA A 212 -4.51 -2.32 -4.08
CA ALA A 212 -4.73 -3.00 -2.79
C ALA A 212 -5.89 -4.01 -2.82
N ALA A 213 -6.93 -3.78 -3.63
CA ALA A 213 -8.01 -4.76 -3.82
C ALA A 213 -7.56 -6.00 -4.60
N SER A 214 -6.58 -5.87 -5.51
CA SER A 214 -6.09 -7.04 -6.25
C SER A 214 -5.42 -8.05 -5.33
N PHE A 215 -4.86 -7.61 -4.20
CA PHE A 215 -4.25 -8.51 -3.22
C PHE A 215 -5.22 -9.56 -2.67
N LEU A 216 -6.53 -9.30 -2.65
CA LEU A 216 -7.51 -10.30 -2.19
C LEU A 216 -7.56 -11.54 -3.09
N TYR A 217 -7.26 -11.43 -4.39
CA TYR A 217 -7.28 -12.56 -5.31
C TYR A 217 -5.94 -12.87 -5.99
N GLU A 218 -4.93 -12.02 -5.80
CA GLU A 218 -3.58 -12.27 -6.30
C GLU A 218 -2.60 -12.64 -5.18
N VAL A 219 -2.77 -12.17 -3.95
CA VAL A 219 -1.72 -12.28 -2.92
C VAL A 219 -2.16 -13.12 -1.74
N PHE A 220 -3.36 -12.87 -1.20
CA PHE A 220 -3.91 -13.60 -0.07
C PHE A 220 -4.34 -15.03 -0.37
N PRO A 221 -4.82 -15.42 -1.57
CA PRO A 221 -5.16 -16.81 -1.85
C PRO A 221 -4.02 -17.78 -1.55
N ASN A 222 -4.36 -19.02 -1.21
CA ASN A 222 -3.34 -20.03 -0.95
C ASN A 222 -2.58 -20.31 -2.25
N GLY A 223 -1.25 -20.25 -2.23
CA GLY A 223 -0.39 -20.49 -3.39
C GLY A 223 -0.52 -21.88 -4.03
N THR A 224 -1.27 -22.79 -3.41
CA THR A 224 -1.61 -24.11 -3.94
C THR A 224 -2.69 -24.05 -5.02
N ASP A 225 -3.78 -23.33 -4.77
CA ASP A 225 -4.98 -23.30 -5.62
C ASP A 225 -5.32 -21.90 -6.16
N MET A 226 -4.75 -20.85 -5.56
CA MET A 226 -5.00 -19.44 -5.86
C MET A 226 -6.49 -19.05 -5.78
N LEU A 227 -7.28 -19.72 -4.92
CA LEU A 227 -8.70 -19.41 -4.77
C LEU A 227 -8.97 -18.38 -3.67
N PRO A 228 -9.59 -17.22 -3.98
CA PRO A 228 -9.95 -16.19 -3.01
C PRO A 228 -11.24 -16.55 -2.29
N THR A 229 -11.19 -17.59 -1.46
CA THR A 229 -12.35 -18.10 -0.71
C THR A 229 -12.60 -17.28 0.56
N ILE A 230 -13.84 -17.33 1.07
CA ILE A 230 -14.19 -16.70 2.35
C ILE A 230 -13.25 -17.10 3.49
N ASN A 231 -12.85 -18.37 3.58
CA ASN A 231 -11.96 -18.84 4.66
C ASN A 231 -10.59 -18.13 4.65
N VAL A 232 -10.08 -17.83 3.46
CA VAL A 232 -8.79 -17.14 3.32
C VAL A 232 -8.95 -15.66 3.59
N ILE A 233 -9.94 -15.02 2.97
CA ILE A 233 -10.15 -13.57 3.08
C ILE A 233 -10.56 -13.19 4.50
N SER A 234 -11.46 -13.94 5.13
CA SER A 234 -11.85 -13.68 6.51
C SER A 234 -10.67 -13.82 7.48
N SER A 235 -9.76 -14.77 7.26
CA SER A 235 -8.56 -14.93 8.10
C SER A 235 -7.63 -13.71 8.03
N PHE A 236 -7.33 -13.22 6.82
CA PHE A 236 -6.46 -12.06 6.63
C PHE A 236 -7.10 -10.75 7.10
N PHE A 237 -8.43 -10.61 7.00
CA PHE A 237 -9.17 -9.45 7.51
C PHE A 237 -9.57 -9.58 8.97
N GLY A 238 -9.32 -10.73 9.61
CA GLY A 238 -9.70 -10.95 10.99
C GLY A 238 -11.21 -10.96 11.17
N ALA A 239 -11.97 -11.39 10.17
CA ALA A 239 -13.43 -11.44 10.22
C ALA A 239 -13.89 -12.78 10.76
N GLN A 240 -14.67 -12.76 11.84
CA GLN A 240 -15.34 -13.93 12.39
C GLN A 240 -16.85 -13.74 12.32
N LYS A 241 -17.57 -14.75 11.84
CA LYS A 241 -19.03 -14.74 11.87
C LYS A 241 -19.49 -15.20 13.25
N THR A 242 -20.32 -14.38 13.90
CA THR A 242 -20.94 -14.67 15.19
C THR A 242 -22.12 -15.63 15.02
N ASP A 243 -22.60 -16.21 16.12
CA ASP A 243 -23.78 -17.08 16.14
C ASP A 243 -25.06 -16.37 15.67
N CYS A 244 -25.12 -15.04 15.84
CA CYS A 244 -26.21 -14.19 15.37
C CYS A 244 -26.13 -13.86 13.86
N GLY A 245 -25.06 -14.28 13.18
CA GLY A 245 -24.84 -14.04 11.76
C GLY A 245 -24.15 -12.71 11.42
N GLU A 246 -23.84 -11.89 12.42
CA GLU A 246 -23.03 -10.65 12.26
C GLU A 246 -21.54 -10.98 12.15
N TRP A 247 -20.76 -10.07 11.57
CA TRP A 247 -19.30 -10.19 11.50
C TRP A 247 -18.63 -9.36 12.60
N GLU A 248 -17.69 -9.95 13.31
CA GLU A 248 -16.87 -9.28 14.32
C GLU A 248 -15.36 -9.35 13.96
N GLY A 249 -14.59 -8.44 14.56
CA GLY A 249 -13.16 -8.37 14.38
C GLY A 249 -12.41 -9.23 15.41
N ILE A 250 -11.59 -10.14 14.93
CA ILE A 250 -10.57 -10.88 15.67
C ILE A 250 -9.18 -10.55 15.09
N PRO A 251 -8.08 -10.83 15.81
CA PRO A 251 -6.76 -10.55 15.27
C PRO A 251 -6.51 -11.26 13.93
N GLU A 252 -6.05 -10.48 12.95
CA GLU A 252 -5.73 -10.91 11.58
C GLU A 252 -4.58 -11.92 11.59
N ARG A 253 -4.70 -12.99 10.79
CA ARG A 253 -3.77 -14.12 10.85
C ARG A 253 -3.67 -14.85 9.52
N ILE A 254 -2.53 -15.54 9.33
CA ILE A 254 -2.34 -16.47 8.22
C ILE A 254 -3.28 -17.67 8.42
N PRO A 255 -4.09 -18.07 7.41
CA PRO A 255 -4.96 -19.23 7.56
C PRO A 255 -4.17 -20.54 7.66
N PRO A 256 -4.73 -21.61 8.28
CA PRO A 256 -4.05 -22.89 8.39
C PRO A 256 -3.65 -23.46 7.01
N ASN A 257 -2.48 -24.09 6.95
CA ASN A 257 -1.91 -24.69 5.73
C ASN A 257 -1.73 -23.71 4.56
N TRP A 258 -1.73 -22.41 4.83
CA TRP A 258 -1.48 -21.40 3.83
C TRP A 258 -0.02 -21.40 3.41
N VAL A 259 0.21 -21.32 2.11
CA VAL A 259 1.52 -21.03 1.53
C VAL A 259 1.39 -19.82 0.63
N LYS A 260 2.44 -18.99 0.61
CA LYS A 260 2.51 -17.84 -0.31
C LYS A 260 2.48 -18.29 -1.76
N ARG A 261 2.02 -17.39 -2.65
CA ARG A 261 2.03 -17.61 -4.11
C ARG A 261 3.42 -17.99 -4.61
N LYS A 262 3.49 -18.81 -5.67
CA LYS A 262 4.75 -19.35 -6.21
C LYS A 262 5.53 -18.34 -7.05
N THR A 263 4.82 -17.58 -7.88
CA THR A 263 5.41 -16.55 -8.75
C THR A 263 5.37 -15.21 -8.02
N PRO A 264 6.47 -14.44 -7.97
CA PRO A 264 6.45 -13.12 -7.37
C PRO A 264 5.36 -12.22 -7.98
N TYR A 265 4.64 -11.45 -7.17
CA TYR A 265 3.67 -10.45 -7.65
C TYR A 265 4.37 -9.09 -7.77
N SER A 266 4.48 -8.58 -8.98
CA SER A 266 5.25 -7.38 -9.29
C SER A 266 4.42 -6.09 -9.29
N LEU A 267 5.11 -4.96 -9.41
CA LEU A 267 4.46 -3.66 -9.59
C LEU A 267 3.70 -3.60 -10.92
N VAL A 268 4.22 -4.24 -11.97
CA VAL A 268 3.54 -4.35 -13.27
C VAL A 268 2.21 -5.10 -13.10
N ASP A 269 2.24 -6.26 -12.43
CA ASP A 269 1.02 -7.05 -12.18
C ASP A 269 0.00 -6.26 -11.34
N THR A 270 0.50 -5.49 -10.36
CA THR A 270 -0.34 -4.64 -9.50
C THR A 270 -1.06 -3.56 -10.31
N ILE A 271 -0.35 -2.87 -11.22
CA ILE A 271 -0.91 -1.80 -12.04
C ILE A 271 -1.88 -2.37 -13.09
N GLU A 272 -1.55 -3.51 -13.69
CA GLU A 272 -2.45 -4.20 -14.62
C GLU A 272 -3.77 -4.58 -13.94
N GLN A 273 -3.71 -5.17 -12.75
CA GLN A 273 -4.93 -5.53 -12.01
C GLN A 273 -5.69 -4.31 -11.51
N ALA A 274 -5.00 -3.26 -11.06
CA ALA A 274 -5.64 -2.00 -10.66
C ALA A 274 -6.41 -1.38 -11.84
N LEU A 275 -5.79 -1.33 -13.02
CA LEU A 275 -6.42 -0.84 -14.25
C LEU A 275 -7.62 -1.71 -14.64
N LYS A 276 -7.47 -3.03 -14.59
CA LYS A 276 -8.56 -3.99 -14.87
C LYS A 276 -9.77 -3.77 -13.95
N LEU A 277 -9.56 -3.65 -12.64
CA LEU A 277 -10.67 -3.43 -11.70
C LEU A 277 -11.35 -2.08 -11.91
N TYR A 278 -10.56 -1.03 -12.12
CA TYR A 278 -11.10 0.32 -12.35
C TYR A 278 -11.91 0.36 -13.64
N LEU A 279 -11.38 -0.17 -14.75
CA LEU A 279 -12.05 -0.13 -16.06
C LEU A 279 -13.31 -0.99 -16.13
N ALA A 280 -13.47 -1.99 -15.25
CA ALA A 280 -14.71 -2.76 -15.17
C ALA A 280 -15.88 -1.95 -14.60
N ASN A 281 -15.62 -0.98 -13.71
CA ASN A 281 -16.62 -0.05 -13.16
C ASN A 281 -16.00 1.35 -12.96
N PRO A 282 -15.75 2.10 -14.04
CA PRO A 282 -15.04 3.38 -13.95
C PRO A 282 -15.85 4.42 -13.20
N VAL A 283 -15.15 5.22 -12.38
CA VAL A 283 -15.72 6.31 -11.59
C VAL A 283 -14.96 7.61 -11.82
N LEU A 284 -15.67 8.73 -11.76
CA LEU A 284 -15.05 10.06 -11.94
C LEU A 284 -14.18 10.41 -10.73
N PHE A 285 -13.10 11.14 -10.98
CA PHE A 285 -12.39 11.82 -9.90
C PHE A 285 -13.19 13.04 -9.42
N GLY A 286 -12.99 13.48 -8.19
CA GLY A 286 -13.69 14.64 -7.63
C GLY A 286 -13.87 14.56 -6.13
N GLY A 287 -14.84 15.31 -5.61
CA GLY A 287 -15.17 15.26 -4.19
C GLY A 287 -16.51 15.92 -3.86
N ASN A 288 -17.06 15.55 -2.70
CA ASN A 288 -18.22 16.22 -2.13
C ASN A 288 -17.84 17.60 -1.57
N THR A 289 -18.79 18.54 -1.59
CA THR A 289 -18.57 19.96 -1.25
C THR A 289 -19.06 20.30 0.16
N GLY A 290 -18.73 19.46 1.14
CA GLY A 290 -19.08 19.65 2.54
C GLY A 290 -20.45 19.10 2.93
N LYS A 291 -21.17 18.45 2.00
CA LYS A 291 -22.44 17.74 2.26
C LYS A 291 -22.52 16.44 1.46
N PRO A 292 -23.19 15.40 1.97
CA PRO A 292 -23.38 14.17 1.20
C PRO A 292 -24.12 14.46 -0.12
N ASN A 293 -23.85 13.68 -1.17
CA ASN A 293 -24.44 13.84 -2.52
C ASN A 293 -24.21 15.22 -3.18
N THR A 294 -23.06 15.86 -2.95
CA THR A 294 -22.70 17.14 -3.58
C THR A 294 -21.43 17.07 -4.42
N PHE A 295 -21.22 15.90 -5.04
CA PHE A 295 -19.98 15.54 -5.71
C PHE A 295 -19.74 16.41 -6.94
N ILE A 296 -18.70 17.24 -6.89
CA ILE A 296 -18.17 17.92 -8.06
C ILE A 296 -17.15 16.99 -8.71
N ALA A 297 -17.53 16.46 -9.87
CA ALA A 297 -16.66 15.62 -10.66
C ALA A 297 -15.65 16.46 -11.45
N ASP A 298 -14.39 16.04 -11.43
CA ASP A 298 -13.49 16.29 -12.53
C ASP A 298 -14.06 15.57 -13.77
N ARG A 299 -14.02 16.21 -14.94
CA ARG A 299 -14.56 15.62 -16.17
C ARG A 299 -13.73 14.45 -16.69
N GLN A 300 -12.66 14.09 -15.97
CA GLN A 300 -11.71 13.05 -16.34
C GLN A 300 -11.90 11.78 -15.51
N GLN A 301 -11.81 10.65 -16.20
CA GLN A 301 -11.69 9.30 -15.65
C GLN A 301 -10.79 8.48 -16.58
N LEU A 302 -10.22 7.37 -16.08
CA LEU A 302 -9.51 6.46 -16.97
C LEU A 302 -10.54 5.74 -17.87
N THR A 303 -10.22 5.60 -19.16
CA THR A 303 -11.07 4.89 -20.12
C THR A 303 -10.23 3.91 -20.94
N ALA A 304 -10.83 2.77 -21.32
CA ALA A 304 -10.12 1.68 -21.97
C ALA A 304 -9.45 2.07 -23.31
N GLY A 305 -9.99 3.09 -24.00
CA GLY A 305 -9.50 3.51 -25.31
C GLY A 305 -8.15 4.26 -25.29
N ASN A 306 -7.73 4.81 -24.14
CA ASN A 306 -6.55 5.68 -24.04
C ASN A 306 -5.50 5.20 -23.04
N GLN A 307 -5.72 4.07 -22.35
CA GLN A 307 -4.90 3.67 -21.21
C GLN A 307 -4.11 2.39 -21.49
N THR A 308 -2.81 2.45 -21.26
CA THR A 308 -1.89 1.30 -21.24
C THR A 308 -1.34 1.13 -19.83
N VAL A 309 -0.83 -0.05 -19.49
CA VAL A 309 -0.19 -0.30 -18.18
C VAL A 309 0.91 0.75 -17.92
N ASN A 310 1.77 1.02 -18.91
CA ASN A 310 2.82 2.02 -18.79
C ASN A 310 2.27 3.44 -18.62
N GLY A 311 1.27 3.84 -19.42
CA GLY A 311 0.64 5.15 -19.29
C GLY A 311 -0.03 5.36 -17.93
N THR A 312 -0.73 4.34 -17.44
CA THR A 312 -1.35 4.32 -16.11
C THR A 312 -0.30 4.35 -15.00
N ALA A 313 0.80 3.61 -15.14
CA ALA A 313 1.92 3.65 -14.21
C ALA A 313 2.49 5.06 -14.07
N CYS A 314 2.76 5.73 -15.19
CA CYS A 314 3.28 7.09 -15.18
C CYS A 314 2.27 8.10 -14.63
N PHE A 315 0.99 7.92 -14.91
CA PHE A 315 -0.06 8.75 -14.33
C PHE A 315 -0.15 8.60 -12.80
N ILE A 316 -0.18 7.36 -12.29
CA ILE A 316 -0.16 7.08 -10.85
C ILE A 316 1.10 7.66 -10.20
N TYR A 317 2.26 7.51 -10.85
CA TYR A 317 3.51 8.06 -10.35
C TYR A 317 3.44 9.59 -10.20
N GLN A 318 2.94 10.30 -11.23
CA GLN A 318 2.77 11.75 -11.16
C GLN A 318 1.75 12.16 -10.08
N ALA A 319 0.64 11.42 -9.95
CA ALA A 319 -0.37 11.68 -8.95
C ALA A 319 0.18 11.54 -7.52
N ILE A 320 0.98 10.51 -7.25
CA ILE A 320 1.61 10.31 -5.94
C ILE A 320 2.59 11.43 -5.62
N LEU A 321 3.45 11.80 -6.58
CA LEU A 321 4.38 12.92 -6.37
C LEU A 321 3.66 14.26 -6.16
N SER A 322 2.40 14.40 -6.61
CA SER A 322 1.60 15.61 -6.41
C SER A 322 0.99 15.73 -5.02
N ILE A 323 1.04 14.68 -4.20
CA ILE A 323 0.58 14.71 -2.80
C ILE A 323 1.43 15.69 -1.99
N THR A 324 2.73 15.75 -2.28
CA THR A 324 3.67 16.70 -1.69
C THR A 324 3.84 17.91 -2.60
N PRO A 325 3.37 19.11 -2.20
CA PRO A 325 3.56 20.33 -2.98
C PRO A 325 5.04 20.62 -3.22
N SER A 326 5.39 21.05 -4.43
CA SER A 326 6.76 21.46 -4.79
C SER A 326 7.03 22.93 -4.44
N GLU A 327 6.65 23.37 -3.23
CA GLU A 327 6.73 24.79 -2.88
C GLU A 327 8.20 25.25 -2.75
N VAL A 328 8.54 26.20 -3.63
CA VAL A 328 9.80 26.94 -3.71
C VAL A 328 9.85 27.97 -2.56
N TYR A 329 10.86 27.91 -1.69
CA TYR A 329 11.76 29.03 -1.33
C TYR A 329 12.70 28.65 -0.16
N THR A 330 14.00 28.58 -0.47
CA THR A 330 15.17 28.75 0.43
C THR A 330 15.17 28.00 1.77
N GLY A 331 15.29 26.67 1.76
CA GLY A 331 15.58 25.86 2.95
C GLY A 331 15.30 24.38 2.75
N VAL A 332 15.75 23.54 3.70
CA VAL A 332 15.29 22.16 3.82
C VAL A 332 13.86 22.20 4.38
N SER A 333 12.86 22.25 3.51
CA SER A 333 11.46 22.11 3.91
C SER A 333 11.07 20.62 3.93
N GLU A 334 10.14 20.25 4.81
CA GLU A 334 9.56 18.91 4.87
C GLU A 334 9.04 18.43 3.50
N PRO A 335 8.24 19.21 2.74
CA PRO A 335 7.72 18.79 1.43
C PRO A 335 8.82 18.46 0.42
N ALA A 336 9.88 19.28 0.34
CA ALA A 336 10.99 19.06 -0.59
C ALA A 336 11.80 17.79 -0.23
N SER A 337 11.97 17.52 1.07
CA SER A 337 12.69 16.34 1.55
C SER A 337 11.91 15.05 1.28
N ILE A 338 10.59 15.06 1.51
CA ILE A 338 9.70 13.95 1.19
C ILE A 338 9.67 13.70 -0.33
N LEU A 339 9.52 14.76 -1.13
CA LEU A 339 9.51 14.64 -2.59
C LEU A 339 10.85 14.08 -3.12
N SER A 340 11.98 14.57 -2.62
CA SER A 340 13.30 14.06 -2.98
C SER A 340 13.47 12.59 -2.59
N TYR A 341 13.03 12.21 -1.39
CA TYR A 341 13.04 10.82 -0.93
C TYR A 341 12.25 9.90 -1.87
N MET A 342 11.03 10.30 -2.24
CA MET A 342 10.19 9.53 -3.17
C MET A 342 10.83 9.43 -4.57
N ILE A 343 11.28 10.56 -5.13
CA ILE A 343 11.91 10.58 -6.48
C ILE A 343 13.13 9.65 -6.50
N ASN A 344 14.02 9.75 -5.52
CA ASN A 344 15.25 8.95 -5.50
C ASN A 344 14.99 7.44 -5.45
N LYS A 345 13.92 7.00 -4.78
CA LYS A 345 13.54 5.59 -4.69
C LYS A 345 12.72 5.10 -5.88
N LEU A 346 11.85 5.96 -6.44
CA LEU A 346 10.85 5.56 -7.43
C LEU A 346 11.25 5.86 -8.88
N ASP A 347 12.02 6.92 -9.17
CA ASP A 347 12.46 7.23 -10.55
C ASP A 347 13.15 6.01 -11.22
N PRO A 348 14.06 5.25 -10.54
CA PRO A 348 14.69 4.09 -11.16
C PRO A 348 13.67 3.02 -11.57
N ILE A 349 12.65 2.77 -10.75
CA ILE A 349 11.61 1.77 -11.04
C ILE A 349 10.73 2.28 -12.18
N PHE A 350 10.17 3.48 -12.05
CA PHE A 350 9.20 4.01 -13.02
C PHE A 350 9.82 4.37 -14.37
N GLY A 351 11.05 4.90 -14.37
CA GLY A 351 11.77 5.21 -15.59
C GLY A 351 12.18 3.96 -16.38
N THR A 352 12.71 2.93 -15.70
CA THR A 352 13.21 1.74 -16.40
C THR A 352 12.11 0.75 -16.78
N GLN A 353 11.13 0.51 -15.90
CA GLN A 353 10.10 -0.50 -16.13
C GLN A 353 8.94 0.02 -17.00
N PHE A 354 8.56 1.29 -16.84
CA PHE A 354 7.36 1.85 -17.50
C PHE A 354 7.70 2.95 -18.51
N GLY A 355 8.95 3.41 -18.59
CA GLY A 355 9.35 4.49 -19.49
C GLY A 355 8.85 5.86 -19.06
N CYS A 356 8.58 6.05 -17.76
CA CYS A 356 8.08 7.33 -17.27
C CYS A 356 9.16 8.43 -17.36
N PRO A 357 8.81 9.66 -17.77
CA PRO A 357 9.76 10.77 -17.79
C PRO A 357 10.36 11.02 -16.40
N SER A 358 11.67 11.30 -16.34
CA SER A 358 12.34 11.62 -15.09
C SER A 358 11.71 12.84 -14.44
N THR A 359 11.53 12.79 -13.12
CA THR A 359 10.85 13.84 -12.36
C THR A 359 11.78 14.75 -11.58
N LYS A 360 13.11 14.58 -11.73
CA LYS A 360 14.13 15.37 -11.02
C LYS A 360 13.99 16.88 -11.22
N PHE A 361 13.39 17.35 -12.32
CA PHE A 361 13.11 18.77 -12.53
C PHE A 361 12.11 19.36 -11.52
N LYS A 362 11.29 18.53 -10.85
CA LYS A 362 10.40 18.97 -9.76
C LYS A 362 11.15 19.37 -8.48
N LEU A 363 12.46 19.11 -8.41
CA LEU A 363 13.33 19.50 -7.31
C LEU A 363 14.02 20.86 -7.56
N ILE A 364 13.76 21.52 -8.69
CA ILE A 364 14.40 22.77 -9.13
C ILE A 364 13.55 23.97 -8.75
#